data_AF-A0A955M6X9-F1
#
_entry.id   AF-A0A955M6X9-F1
#
_cell.length_a   1.000
_cell.length_b   1.000
_cell.length_c   1.000
_cell.angle_alpha   90.00
_cell.angle_beta   90.00
_cell.angle_gamma   90.00
#
_symmetry.space_group_name_H-M   'P 1'
#
loop_
_entity.id
_entity.type
_entity.pdbx_description
1 polymer ?
#
loop_
_entity_poly.entity_id
_entity_poly.type
_entity_poly.pdbx_seq_one_letter_code
_entity_poly.pdbx_strand_id
1 'polypeptide(L)'
;MKTRESCLIHFMDGTQMSFYFDIDTEDTFSVANEIHRFADRTVLCFEIDGRLHFFPTCNIRSIEVSPAPLELPANVLHGGKIIKN
;
A
#
# COMPACT_ATOMS: atom_id res chain seq x y z
N MET A 1 15.17 -12.87 -6.98
CA MET A 1 15.81 -11.92 -6.04
C MET A 1 14.68 -11.30 -5.25
N LYS A 2 14.63 -11.46 -3.93
CA LYS A 2 13.53 -10.89 -3.13
C LYS A 2 13.65 -9.37 -3.15
N THR A 3 12.63 -8.70 -3.69
CA THR A 3 12.55 -7.23 -3.64
C THR A 3 11.80 -6.87 -2.37
N ARG A 4 12.38 -6.00 -1.54
CA ARG A 4 11.75 -5.53 -0.32
C ARG A 4 10.92 -4.30 -0.65
N GLU A 5 9.61 -4.47 -0.69
CA GLU A 5 8.69 -3.35 -0.79
C GLU A 5 8.42 -2.78 0.60
N SER A 6 8.08 -1.49 0.63
CA SER A 6 7.69 -0.77 1.83
C SER A 6 6.32 -0.15 1.64
N CYS A 7 5.49 -0.20 2.69
CA CYS A 7 4.21 0.49 2.74
C CYS A 7 4.24 1.45 3.92
N LEU A 8 3.80 2.69 3.69
CA LEU A 8 3.63 3.72 4.71
C LEU A 8 2.16 4.15 4.74
N ILE A 9 1.52 3.93 5.89
CA ILE A 9 0.15 4.38 6.15
C ILE A 9 0.23 5.66 6.98
N HIS A 10 -0.43 6.70 6.51
CA HIS A 10 -0.71 7.90 7.30
C HIS A 10 -2.15 7.84 7.82
N PHE A 11 -2.32 7.95 9.13
CA PHE A 11 -3.64 7.95 9.76
C PHE A 11 -4.22 9.36 9.88
N MET A 12 -5.53 9.43 10.09
CA MET A 12 -6.27 10.69 10.25
C MET A 12 -5.88 11.47 11.51
N ASP A 13 -5.36 10.79 12.53
CA ASP A 13 -4.84 11.41 13.77
C ASP A 13 -3.42 11.99 13.63
N GLY A 14 -2.82 11.88 12.44
CA GLY A 14 -1.47 12.36 12.14
C GLY A 14 -0.36 11.36 12.46
N THR A 15 -0.67 10.21 13.07
CA THR A 15 0.30 9.12 13.25
C THR A 15 0.58 8.41 11.92
N GLN A 16 1.67 7.64 11.89
CA GLN A 16 2.06 6.88 10.72
C GLN A 16 2.62 5.51 11.11
N MET A 17 2.46 4.53 10.23
CA MET A 17 2.99 3.18 10.41
C MET A 17 3.64 2.70 9.12
N SER A 18 4.87 2.20 9.22
CA SER A 18 5.63 1.70 8.08
C SER A 18 5.88 0.19 8.21
N PHE A 19 5.75 -0.52 7.11
CA PHE A 19 5.94 -1.97 7.03
C PHE A 19 6.86 -2.31 5.89
N TYR A 20 7.55 -3.44 6.03
CA TYR A 20 8.28 -4.07 4.94
C TYR A 20 7.71 -5.46 4.72
N PHE A 21 7.54 -5.83 3.46
CA PHE A 21 7.09 -7.15 3.07
C PHE A 21 8.00 -7.68 1.97
N ASP A 22 8.30 -8.97 2.07
CA ASP A 22 8.96 -9.72 1.01
C ASP A 22 7.88 -10.13 0.01
N ILE A 23 7.94 -9.61 -1.22
CA ILE A 23 7.06 -10.11 -2.29
C ILE A 23 7.88 -11.05 -3.16
N ASP A 24 7.37 -12.28 -3.33
CA ASP A 24 7.84 -13.16 -4.38
C ASP A 24 7.25 -12.69 -5.71
N THR A 25 8.13 -12.33 -6.64
CA THR A 25 7.80 -11.72 -7.93
C THR A 25 6.92 -12.58 -8.86
N GLU A 26 6.73 -13.86 -8.54
CA GLU A 26 5.85 -14.78 -9.28
C GLU A 26 4.41 -14.80 -8.74
N ASP A 27 4.24 -14.50 -7.46
CA ASP A 27 2.95 -14.45 -6.81
C ASP A 27 2.64 -12.96 -6.61
N THR A 28 2.25 -12.32 -7.70
CA THR A 28 1.67 -10.98 -7.70
C THR A 28 0.30 -11.07 -6.99
N PHE A 29 0.33 -11.35 -5.69
CA PHE A 29 -0.69 -11.05 -4.71
C PHE A 29 -0.80 -9.53 -4.71
N SER A 30 -1.50 -9.07 -5.73
CA SER A 30 -1.21 -7.82 -6.39
C SER A 30 -1.60 -6.70 -5.47
N VAL A 31 -0.60 -6.05 -4.86
CA VAL A 31 -0.79 -4.80 -4.12
C VAL A 31 -1.57 -3.82 -5.00
N ALA A 32 -1.37 -3.83 -6.32
CA ALA A 32 -2.17 -3.06 -7.27
C ALA A 32 -3.65 -3.51 -7.39
N ASN A 33 -3.95 -4.81 -7.40
CA ASN A 33 -5.30 -5.36 -7.39
C ASN A 33 -5.98 -5.13 -6.05
N GLU A 34 -5.26 -5.24 -4.94
CA GLU A 34 -5.77 -4.89 -3.62
C GLU A 34 -5.96 -3.37 -3.49
N ILE A 35 -5.09 -2.52 -4.04
CA ILE A 35 -5.32 -1.06 -4.17
C ILE A 35 -6.62 -0.79 -4.93
N HIS A 36 -6.89 -1.52 -6.01
CA HIS A 36 -8.18 -1.45 -6.69
C HIS A 36 -9.33 -1.96 -5.83
N ARG A 37 -9.16 -3.06 -5.09
CA ARG A 37 -10.17 -3.54 -4.13
C ARG A 37 -10.33 -2.63 -2.90
N PHE A 38 -9.33 -1.81 -2.55
CA PHE A 38 -9.36 -0.88 -1.42
C PHE A 38 -10.24 0.34 -1.70
N ALA A 39 -10.50 0.65 -2.97
CA ALA A 39 -11.47 1.69 -3.32
C ALA A 39 -12.89 1.34 -2.84
N ASP A 40 -13.24 0.04 -2.83
CA ASP A 40 -14.57 -0.45 -2.47
C ASP A 40 -14.64 -1.11 -1.07
N ARG A 41 -13.50 -1.29 -0.40
CA ARG A 41 -13.42 -1.96 0.92
C ARG A 41 -13.31 -0.96 2.06
N THR A 42 -14.02 -1.25 3.14
CA THR A 42 -14.00 -0.48 4.39
C THR A 42 -12.78 -0.78 5.27
N VAL A 43 -11.98 -1.80 4.92
CA VAL A 43 -10.85 -2.28 5.71
C VAL A 43 -9.70 -2.72 4.80
N LEU A 44 -8.50 -2.33 5.19
CA LEU A 44 -7.20 -2.75 4.67
C LEU A 44 -6.60 -3.80 5.59
N CYS A 45 -6.07 -4.89 5.04
CA CYS A 45 -5.55 -6.00 5.83
C CYS A 45 -4.07 -6.27 5.51
N PHE A 46 -3.27 -6.56 6.53
CA PHE A 46 -1.89 -7.00 6.39
C PHE A 46 -1.63 -8.23 7.25
N GLU A 47 -0.88 -9.19 6.73
CA GLU A 47 -0.25 -10.24 7.52
C GLU A 47 1.17 -9.76 7.87
N ILE A 48 1.47 -9.68 9.17
CA ILE A 48 2.75 -9.20 9.70
C ILE A 48 3.14 -10.11 10.88
N ASP A 49 4.32 -10.71 10.84
CA ASP A 49 4.86 -11.57 11.90
C ASP A 49 3.89 -12.69 12.35
N GLY A 50 3.17 -13.30 11.41
CA GLY A 50 2.17 -14.35 11.66
C GLY A 50 0.84 -13.83 12.18
N ARG A 51 0.59 -12.52 12.14
CA ARG A 51 -0.61 -11.86 12.69
C ARG A 51 -1.35 -11.11 11.60
N LEU A 52 -2.67 -11.24 11.61
CA LEU A 52 -3.55 -10.48 10.73
C LEU A 52 -3.95 -9.16 11.38
N HIS A 53 -3.60 -8.06 10.73
CA HIS A 53 -3.95 -6.71 11.11
C HIS A 53 -5.05 -6.16 10.20
N PHE A 54 -6.04 -5.49 10.79
CA PHE A 54 -7.15 -4.85 10.09
C PHE A 54 -7.11 -3.35 10.35
N PHE A 55 -7.09 -2.55 9.29
CA PHE A 55 -7.05 -1.10 9.32
C PHE A 55 -8.29 -0.54 8.62
N PRO A 56 -9.27 0.02 9.34
CA PRO A 56 -10.42 0.66 8.72
C PRO A 56 -9.97 1.81 7.80
N THR A 57 -10.43 1.82 6.55
CA THR A 57 -10.01 2.81 5.57
C THR A 57 -10.48 4.22 5.94
N CYS A 58 -11.57 4.35 6.70
CA CYS A 58 -12.03 5.62 7.26
C CYS A 58 -11.05 6.29 8.24
N ASN A 59 -10.11 5.53 8.80
CA ASN A 59 -9.07 6.04 9.69
C ASN A 59 -7.75 6.32 8.96
N ILE A 60 -7.67 6.01 7.66
CA ILE A 60 -6.47 6.16 6.85
C ILE A 60 -6.60 7.43 6.00
N ARG A 61 -5.62 8.32 6.11
CA ARG A 61 -5.50 9.53 5.29
C ARG A 61 -4.90 9.22 3.93
N SER A 62 -3.81 8.46 3.91
CA SER A 62 -3.11 8.08 2.68
C SER A 62 -2.25 6.85 2.89
N ILE A 63 -1.95 6.16 1.79
CA ILE A 63 -1.05 5.00 1.73
C ILE A 63 -0.01 5.29 0.66
N GLU A 64 1.25 5.00 0.96
CA GLU A 64 2.37 5.06 0.03
C GLU A 64 3.01 3.68 -0.06
N VAL A 65 3.27 3.20 -1.28
CA VAL A 65 3.99 1.96 -1.55
C VAL A 65 5.26 2.28 -2.35
N SER A 66 6.39 1.74 -1.92
CA SER A 66 7.69 2.00 -2.55
C SER A 66 8.57 0.73 -2.59
N PRO A 67 9.14 0.37 -3.77
CA PRO A 67 8.93 1.02 -5.07
C PRO A 67 7.48 0.89 -5.55
N ALA A 68 7.08 1.73 -6.52
CA ALA A 68 5.78 1.57 -7.14
C ALA A 68 5.69 0.20 -7.85
N PRO A 69 4.56 -0.51 -7.74
CA PRO A 69 4.36 -1.78 -8.44
C PRO A 69 4.63 -1.67 -9.94
N LEU A 70 5.15 -2.74 -10.55
CA LEU A 70 5.44 -2.79 -11.99
C LEU A 70 4.18 -2.64 -12.85
N GLU A 71 3.08 -3.26 -12.41
CA GLU A 71 1.79 -3.21 -13.07
C GLU A 71 0.87 -2.28 -12.29
N LEU A 72 0.53 -1.14 -12.92
CA LEU A 72 -0.40 -0.16 -12.36
C LEU A 72 -1.64 -0.04 -13.26
N PRO A 73 -2.80 0.29 -12.69
CA PRO A 73 -4.00 0.55 -13.46
C PRO A 73 -3.83 1.66 -14.51
N ALA A 74 -4.55 1.55 -15.62
CA ALA A 74 -4.47 2.51 -16.73
C ALA A 74 -4.84 3.94 -16.36
N ASN A 75 -5.58 4.15 -15.26
CA ASN A 75 -5.97 5.46 -14.76
C ASN A 75 -4.93 6.09 -13.81
N VAL A 76 -3.80 5.44 -13.55
CA VAL A 76 -2.72 6.01 -12.73
C VAL A 76 -1.89 6.98 -13.55
N LEU A 77 -1.69 8.20 -13.03
CA LEU A 77 -0.81 9.20 -13.64
C LEU A 77 0.64 8.94 -13.23
N HIS A 78 1.54 8.90 -14.21
CA HIS A 78 2.96 8.61 -14.01
C HIS A 78 3.82 9.88 -14.00
N GLY A 79 4.94 9.84 -13.27
CA GLY A 79 5.96 10.90 -13.31
C GLY A 79 5.65 12.17 -12.53
N GLY A 80 4.62 12.16 -11.68
CA GLY A 80 4.30 13.28 -10.79
C GLY A 80 5.40 13.57 -9.77
N LYS A 81 5.49 14.83 -9.31
CA LYS A 81 6.36 15.24 -8.21
C LYS A 81 5.54 15.97 -7.14
N ILE A 82 5.76 15.60 -5.87
CA ILE A 82 5.15 16.32 -4.75
C ILE A 82 5.90 17.64 -4.56
N ILE A 83 5.20 18.76 -4.76
CA ILE A 83 5.69 20.10 -4.41
C ILE A 83 5.10 20.44 -3.04
N LYS A 84 5.94 20.54 -2.01
CA LYS A 84 5.53 21.03 -0.68
C LYS A 84 5.81 22.53 -0.64
N ASN A 85 4.80 23.31 -0.26
CA ASN A 85 4.93 24.74 0.05
C ASN A 85 5.35 24.94 1.50
#